data_AF-A0A917B0L4-F1
#
_entry.id   AF-A0A917B0L4-F1
#
_cell.length_a   1.000
_cell.length_b   1.000
_cell.length_c   1.000
_cell.angle_alpha   90.00
_cell.angle_beta   90.00
_cell.angle_gamma   90.00
#
_symmetry.space_group_name_H-M   'P 1'
#
loop_
_entity.id
_entity.type
_entity.pdbx_description
1 polymer ?
#
loop_
_entity_poly.entity_id
_entity_poly.type
_entity_poly.pdbx_seq_one_letter_code
_entity_poly.pdbx_strand_id
1 'polypeptide(L)'
;MTARANSYDYALDWVKRSVETGPLPVAVFGAATSTGIQEIAAFGTDEGRRAAVDDTFALFSVTKPLVGLAAMRAVERGQLSLNAQLAQAVPSLAATAAGQVTLEQLLSHTSGLAESPLDAPDPRALLEQASVIFPPGTMTQYCNLGFVGVEKLLEQATGVSLAEHIAAFNDLDGVNTLELSTGAGRDAHRVHGTEAAGLDFDQMARVVHPAAGAYATASDLLALGSALLRTSTERSSAVVHPATLDAMRVNRTAGLPRLNSRPNDPLEQDWGLAFNLQKSSALLEHTFYGHGGWSGCQLSIYPEHDACLVLMTNILDLPDLGVRTDELHNAFVTGLH
;
A
#
# COMPACT_ATOMS: atom_id res chain seq x y z
N MET A 1 13.37 3.79 35.78
CA MET A 1 12.81 4.88 34.96
C MET A 1 11.56 4.32 34.31
N THR A 2 10.37 4.82 34.68
CA THR A 2 9.12 4.48 33.97
C THR A 2 9.20 5.14 32.58
N ALA A 3 9.17 4.33 31.52
CA ALA A 3 9.02 4.84 30.16
C ALA A 3 7.76 5.74 30.11
N ARG A 4 7.88 6.91 29.48
CA ARG A 4 6.70 7.76 29.22
C ARG A 4 5.83 7.03 28.20
N ALA A 5 4.53 6.92 28.46
CA ALA A 5 3.60 6.37 27.47
C ALA A 5 3.49 7.36 26.30
N ASN A 6 3.46 6.84 25.07
CA ASN A 6 3.22 7.65 23.87
C ASN A 6 1.94 8.49 24.01
N SER A 7 1.95 9.70 23.47
CA SER A 7 0.76 10.56 23.33
C SER A 7 0.62 10.98 21.88
N TYR A 8 -0.53 10.72 21.29
CA TYR A 8 -0.83 11.06 19.89
C TYR A 8 -1.72 12.30 19.76
N ASP A 9 -1.80 13.14 20.82
CA ASP A 9 -2.73 14.28 20.90
C ASP A 9 -2.58 15.23 19.71
N TYR A 10 -1.34 15.57 19.32
CA TYR A 10 -1.11 16.45 18.17
C TYR A 10 -1.53 15.83 16.84
N ALA A 11 -1.37 14.51 16.68
CA ALA A 11 -1.80 13.80 15.48
C ALA A 11 -3.33 13.73 15.40
N LEU A 12 -4.00 13.43 16.52
CA LEU A 12 -5.46 13.46 16.65
C LEU A 12 -6.02 14.85 16.36
N ASP A 13 -5.41 15.91 16.92
CA ASP A 13 -5.81 17.31 16.67
C ASP A 13 -5.60 17.72 15.20
N TRP A 14 -4.55 17.22 14.54
CA TRP A 14 -4.35 17.43 13.12
C TRP A 14 -5.48 16.77 12.32
N VAL A 15 -5.77 15.49 12.56
CA VAL A 15 -6.82 14.74 11.82
C VAL A 15 -8.19 15.38 12.04
N LYS A 16 -8.50 15.74 13.29
CA LYS A 16 -9.74 16.43 13.64
C LYS A 16 -9.89 17.75 12.87
N ARG A 17 -8.85 18.59 12.83
CA ARG A 17 -8.88 19.85 12.08
C ARG A 17 -9.01 19.64 10.57
N SER A 18 -8.35 18.63 10.03
CA SER A 18 -8.43 18.26 8.60
C SER A 18 -9.85 17.87 8.17
N VAL A 19 -10.70 17.46 9.11
CA VAL A 19 -12.11 17.14 8.90
C VAL A 19 -13.04 18.31 9.24
N GLU A 20 -12.86 18.96 10.39
CA GLU A 20 -13.77 20.03 10.85
C GLU A 20 -13.62 21.33 10.05
N THR A 21 -12.39 21.62 9.61
CA THR A 21 -12.04 22.87 8.91
C THR A 21 -11.30 22.64 7.60
N GLY A 22 -10.88 21.40 7.35
CA GLY A 22 -10.18 20.98 6.15
C GLY A 22 -11.11 20.27 5.15
N PRO A 23 -10.53 19.69 4.09
CA PRO A 23 -11.29 19.12 2.99
C PRO A 23 -11.65 17.64 3.17
N LEU A 24 -11.28 16.98 4.28
CA LEU A 24 -11.57 15.57 4.49
C LEU A 24 -13.04 15.37 4.93
N PRO A 25 -13.87 14.59 4.22
CA PRO A 25 -15.23 14.31 4.67
C PRO A 25 -15.25 13.47 5.95
N VAL A 26 -14.43 12.42 5.98
CA VAL A 26 -14.22 11.53 7.12
C VAL A 26 -12.74 11.14 7.22
N ALA A 27 -12.33 10.81 8.44
CA ALA A 27 -11.02 10.22 8.68
C ALA A 27 -11.05 9.25 9.86
N VAL A 28 -10.32 8.13 9.75
CA VAL A 28 -9.99 7.27 10.89
C VAL A 28 -8.48 7.28 11.08
N PHE A 29 -8.04 7.78 12.24
CA PHE A 29 -6.66 7.74 12.68
C PHE A 29 -6.42 6.49 13.52
N GLY A 30 -5.24 5.90 13.37
CA GLY A 30 -4.81 4.78 14.19
C GLY A 30 -3.31 4.79 14.48
N ALA A 31 -2.95 4.37 15.69
CA ALA A 31 -1.58 4.12 16.11
C ALA A 31 -1.45 2.73 16.73
N ALA A 32 -0.40 1.99 16.38
CA ALA A 32 -0.08 0.70 16.96
C ALA A 32 1.42 0.54 17.23
N THR A 33 1.77 -0.35 18.15
CA THR A 33 3.14 -0.80 18.43
C THR A 33 3.23 -2.32 18.21
N SER A 34 4.40 -2.93 18.43
CA SER A 34 4.54 -4.39 18.44
C SER A 34 3.59 -5.08 19.43
N THR A 35 3.15 -4.38 20.48
CA THR A 35 2.24 -4.92 21.50
C THR A 35 0.75 -4.80 21.15
N GLY A 36 0.41 -4.13 20.05
CA GLY A 36 -0.96 -3.98 19.55
C GLY A 36 -1.39 -2.53 19.33
N ILE A 37 -2.68 -2.33 19.09
CA ILE A 37 -3.29 -1.01 18.87
C ILE A 37 -3.18 -0.18 20.15
N GLN A 38 -2.66 1.04 20.02
CA GLN A 38 -2.50 2.00 21.11
C GLN A 38 -3.58 3.08 21.09
N GLU A 39 -4.00 3.50 19.90
CA GLU A 39 -4.99 4.57 19.71
C GLU A 39 -5.77 4.32 18.42
N ILE A 40 -7.08 4.62 18.44
CA ILE A 40 -7.91 4.62 17.23
C ILE A 40 -9.08 5.59 17.41
N ALA A 41 -9.24 6.50 16.45
CA ALA A 41 -10.26 7.53 16.53
C ALA A 41 -10.83 7.87 15.15
N ALA A 42 -12.15 8.03 15.08
CA ALA A 42 -12.87 8.40 13.87
C ALA A 42 -13.44 9.82 13.98
N PHE A 43 -13.36 10.57 12.88
CA PHE A 43 -13.79 11.96 12.79
C PHE A 43 -14.58 12.17 11.51
N GLY A 44 -15.58 13.06 11.56
CA GLY A 44 -16.30 13.53 10.39
C GLY A 44 -17.65 12.88 10.15
N THR A 45 -18.32 13.41 9.14
CA THR A 45 -19.60 12.92 8.64
C THR A 45 -19.60 13.11 7.13
N ASP A 46 -19.83 12.02 6.40
CA ASP A 46 -19.93 12.03 4.96
C ASP A 46 -21.32 11.55 4.53
N GLU A 47 -21.98 12.33 3.68
CA GLU A 47 -23.35 12.04 3.19
C GLU A 47 -24.37 11.67 4.30
N GLY A 48 -24.20 12.23 5.51
CA GLY A 48 -25.05 11.97 6.68
C GLY A 48 -24.64 10.75 7.51
N ARG A 49 -23.63 9.97 7.08
CA ARG A 49 -23.00 8.90 7.85
C ARG A 49 -21.84 9.44 8.66
N ARG A 50 -21.93 9.35 9.99
CA ARG A 50 -20.82 9.66 10.89
C ARG A 50 -19.74 8.58 10.76
N ALA A 51 -18.47 8.99 10.72
CA ALA A 51 -17.36 8.04 10.72
C ALA A 51 -17.32 7.20 12.02
N ALA A 52 -17.03 5.92 11.87
CA ALA A 52 -16.78 4.96 12.93
C ALA A 52 -15.43 4.26 12.72
N VAL A 53 -14.83 3.76 13.81
CA VAL A 53 -13.48 3.16 13.80
C VAL A 53 -13.42 1.82 13.07
N ASP A 54 -14.57 1.16 12.92
CA ASP A 54 -14.80 -0.11 12.23
C ASP A 54 -15.34 0.08 10.80
N ASP A 55 -15.41 1.32 10.31
CA ASP A 55 -15.79 1.58 8.94
C ASP A 55 -14.77 0.99 7.94
N THR A 56 -15.29 0.50 6.82
CA THR A 56 -14.50 -0.05 5.73
C THR A 56 -14.17 1.01 4.69
N PHE A 57 -12.94 0.98 4.15
CA PHE A 57 -12.48 1.91 3.12
C PHE A 57 -11.84 1.17 1.95
N ALA A 58 -11.94 1.75 0.76
CA ALA A 58 -11.16 1.34 -0.40
C ALA A 58 -9.70 1.80 -0.23
N LEU A 59 -8.77 0.83 -0.24
CA LEU A 59 -7.37 1.06 0.11
C LEU A 59 -6.55 1.69 -1.01
N PHE A 60 -6.99 1.56 -2.27
CA PHE A 60 -6.17 1.89 -3.43
C PHE A 60 -4.77 1.30 -3.27
N SER A 61 -3.71 2.06 -3.54
CA SER A 61 -2.34 1.56 -3.60
C SER A 61 -1.77 1.02 -2.29
N VAL A 62 -2.43 1.19 -1.13
CA VAL A 62 -2.11 0.42 0.09
C VAL A 62 -2.29 -1.10 -0.15
N THR A 63 -3.03 -1.49 -1.18
CA THR A 63 -3.12 -2.87 -1.69
C THR A 63 -1.76 -3.46 -2.10
N LYS A 64 -0.84 -2.66 -2.64
CA LYS A 64 0.44 -3.13 -3.20
C LYS A 64 1.33 -3.84 -2.19
N PRO A 65 1.58 -3.26 -0.99
CA PRO A 65 2.23 -3.98 0.10
C PRO A 65 1.63 -5.35 0.41
N LEU A 66 0.30 -5.50 0.36
CA LEU A 66 -0.36 -6.78 0.67
C LEU A 66 -0.06 -7.82 -0.40
N VAL A 67 -0.16 -7.43 -1.68
CA VAL A 67 0.22 -8.28 -2.83
C VAL A 67 1.71 -8.62 -2.79
N GLY A 68 2.56 -7.66 -2.42
CA GLY A 68 3.99 -7.86 -2.23
C GLY A 68 4.30 -8.86 -1.13
N LEU A 69 3.66 -8.73 0.04
CA LEU A 69 3.79 -9.69 1.14
C LEU A 69 3.34 -11.10 0.71
N ALA A 70 2.24 -11.22 -0.03
CA ALA A 70 1.78 -12.50 -0.59
C ALA A 70 2.80 -13.12 -1.56
N ALA A 71 3.34 -12.33 -2.49
CA ALA A 71 4.39 -12.77 -3.40
C ALA A 71 5.66 -13.20 -2.65
N MET A 72 6.07 -12.43 -1.64
CA MET A 72 7.27 -12.73 -0.85
C MET A 72 7.09 -13.93 0.09
N ARG A 73 5.86 -14.23 0.56
CA ARG A 73 5.52 -15.51 1.21
C ARG A 73 5.75 -16.70 0.27
N ALA A 74 5.39 -16.59 -1.01
CA ALA A 74 5.67 -17.64 -1.99
C ALA A 74 7.18 -17.76 -2.26
N VAL A 75 7.92 -16.64 -2.27
CA VAL A 75 9.38 -16.63 -2.43
C VAL A 75 10.08 -17.34 -1.28
N GLU A 76 9.77 -16.99 -0.03
CA GLU A 76 10.43 -17.61 1.13
C GLU A 76 10.10 -19.11 1.28
N ARG A 77 8.96 -19.55 0.76
CA ARG A 77 8.56 -20.97 0.68
C ARG A 77 9.21 -21.71 -0.49
N GLY A 78 10.03 -21.03 -1.30
CA GLY A 78 10.69 -21.60 -2.46
C GLY A 78 9.75 -21.92 -3.63
N GLN A 79 8.53 -21.37 -3.63
CA GLN A 79 7.53 -21.60 -4.68
C GLN A 79 7.69 -20.62 -5.84
N LEU A 80 8.21 -19.42 -5.56
CA LEU A 80 8.38 -18.35 -6.53
C LEU A 80 9.81 -17.78 -6.43
N SER A 81 10.38 -17.34 -7.54
CA SER A 81 11.71 -16.70 -7.56
C SER A 81 11.58 -15.20 -7.80
N LEU A 82 12.43 -14.40 -7.17
CA LEU A 82 12.56 -12.97 -7.51
C LEU A 82 12.99 -12.76 -8.97
N ASN A 83 13.68 -13.74 -9.56
CA ASN A 83 14.05 -13.76 -10.98
C ASN A 83 13.00 -14.43 -11.88
N ALA A 84 11.83 -14.82 -11.35
CA ALA A 84 10.75 -15.36 -12.16
C ALA A 84 10.33 -14.32 -13.20
N GLN A 85 10.38 -14.73 -14.47
CA GLN A 85 10.11 -13.86 -15.61
C GLN A 85 8.63 -13.88 -15.95
N LEU A 86 8.07 -12.73 -16.33
CA LEU A 86 6.66 -12.58 -16.67
C LEU A 86 6.18 -13.59 -17.74
N ALA A 87 7.06 -13.95 -18.68
CA ALA A 87 6.81 -14.98 -19.70
C ALA A 87 6.39 -16.36 -19.15
N GLN A 88 6.75 -16.68 -17.89
CA GLN A 88 6.37 -17.94 -17.24
C GLN A 88 4.86 -18.02 -16.96
N ALA A 89 4.24 -16.88 -16.64
CA ALA A 89 2.81 -16.77 -16.37
C ALA A 89 2.01 -16.15 -17.53
N VAL A 90 2.68 -15.49 -18.47
CA VAL A 90 2.07 -14.83 -19.62
C VAL A 90 2.77 -15.28 -20.91
N PRO A 91 2.41 -16.46 -21.46
CA PRO A 91 3.13 -17.05 -22.61
C PRO A 91 3.13 -16.19 -23.88
N SER A 92 2.12 -15.33 -24.08
CA SER A 92 2.07 -14.39 -25.21
C SER A 92 3.25 -13.41 -25.22
N LEU A 93 3.88 -13.16 -24.07
CA LEU A 93 5.04 -12.29 -23.92
C LEU A 93 6.39 -13.01 -24.07
N ALA A 94 6.43 -14.33 -24.28
CA ALA A 94 7.68 -15.10 -24.23
C ALA A 94 8.78 -14.59 -25.17
N ALA A 95 8.42 -14.03 -26.32
CA ALA A 95 9.34 -13.48 -27.31
C ALA A 95 9.48 -11.94 -27.24
N THR A 96 9.00 -11.30 -26.18
CA THR A 96 9.01 -9.84 -26.02
C THR A 96 9.94 -9.40 -24.90
N ALA A 97 10.35 -8.12 -24.91
CA ALA A 97 11.10 -7.52 -23.80
C ALA A 97 10.29 -7.54 -22.49
N ALA A 98 8.96 -7.35 -22.57
CA ALA A 98 8.08 -7.40 -21.40
C ALA A 98 8.07 -8.79 -20.74
N GLY A 99 8.16 -9.87 -21.53
CA GLY A 99 8.23 -11.22 -20.99
C GLY A 99 9.49 -11.50 -20.17
N GLN A 100 10.57 -10.75 -20.38
CA GLN A 100 11.83 -10.89 -19.64
C GLN A 100 11.84 -10.13 -18.31
N VAL A 101 10.83 -9.29 -18.05
CA VAL A 101 10.69 -8.56 -16.79
C VAL A 101 10.53 -9.55 -15.64
N THR A 102 11.29 -9.34 -14.57
CA THR A 102 11.34 -10.21 -13.40
C THR A 102 10.38 -9.75 -12.29
N LEU A 103 10.03 -10.67 -11.38
CA LEU A 103 9.27 -10.36 -10.17
C LEU A 103 9.90 -9.22 -9.34
N GLU A 104 11.22 -9.23 -9.15
CA GLU A 104 11.93 -8.16 -8.44
C GLU A 104 11.65 -6.79 -9.09
N GLN A 105 11.76 -6.71 -10.42
CA GLN A 105 11.53 -5.47 -11.15
C GLN A 105 10.06 -5.00 -11.13
N LEU A 106 9.11 -5.94 -11.10
CA LEU A 106 7.69 -5.61 -10.92
C LEU A 106 7.42 -5.04 -9.53
N LEU A 107 7.94 -5.69 -8.48
CA LEU A 107 7.75 -5.28 -7.08
C LEU A 107 8.45 -3.95 -6.76
N SER A 108 9.56 -3.63 -7.42
CA SER A 108 10.34 -2.42 -7.15
C SER A 108 10.09 -1.27 -8.12
N HIS A 109 9.06 -1.36 -8.98
CA HIS A 109 8.76 -0.32 -9.98
C HIS A 109 9.91 -0.01 -10.98
N THR A 110 10.74 -1.01 -11.29
CA THR A 110 11.84 -0.89 -12.27
C THR A 110 11.59 -1.73 -13.53
N SER A 111 10.35 -2.19 -13.73
CA SER A 111 9.97 -3.09 -14.81
C SER A 111 10.11 -2.50 -16.22
N GLY A 112 10.03 -1.18 -16.36
CA GLY A 112 9.97 -0.55 -17.68
C GLY A 112 8.65 -0.74 -18.41
N LEU A 113 7.66 -1.40 -17.81
CA LEU A 113 6.35 -1.60 -18.43
C LEU A 113 5.65 -0.25 -18.59
N ALA A 114 5.01 -0.05 -19.74
CA ALA A 114 4.11 1.08 -19.94
C ALA A 114 2.97 1.04 -18.90
N GLU A 115 2.71 2.18 -18.27
CA GLU A 115 1.69 2.26 -17.25
C GLU A 115 0.27 2.14 -17.81
N SER A 116 -0.65 1.54 -17.04
CA SER A 116 -2.07 1.41 -17.40
C SER A 116 -3.00 2.15 -16.45
N PRO A 117 -4.16 2.65 -16.93
CA PRO A 117 -5.24 3.12 -16.07
C PRO A 117 -5.75 2.03 -15.12
N LEU A 118 -6.16 2.42 -13.91
CA LEU A 118 -6.71 1.51 -12.89
C LEU A 118 -8.11 1.00 -13.23
N ASP A 119 -8.85 1.74 -14.03
CA ASP A 119 -10.21 1.49 -14.52
C ASP A 119 -10.23 0.90 -15.94
N ALA A 120 -9.10 0.39 -16.42
CA ALA A 120 -9.07 -0.38 -17.65
C ALA A 120 -10.08 -1.55 -17.58
N PRO A 121 -10.91 -1.78 -18.61
CA PRO A 121 -11.92 -2.84 -18.57
C PRO A 121 -11.36 -4.25 -18.34
N ASP A 122 -10.15 -4.51 -18.85
CA ASP A 122 -9.46 -5.78 -18.65
C ASP A 122 -7.93 -5.54 -18.50
N PRO A 123 -7.45 -5.31 -17.27
CA PRO A 123 -6.03 -5.08 -17.04
C PRO A 123 -5.17 -6.33 -17.31
N ARG A 124 -5.76 -7.54 -17.29
CA ARG A 124 -5.03 -8.78 -17.60
C ARG A 124 -4.82 -8.90 -19.12
N ALA A 125 -5.80 -8.56 -19.94
CA ALA A 125 -5.63 -8.47 -21.38
C ALA A 125 -4.66 -7.36 -21.81
N LEU A 126 -4.60 -6.24 -21.06
CA LEU A 126 -3.57 -5.21 -21.27
C LEU A 126 -2.17 -5.74 -20.97
N LEU A 127 -2.01 -6.53 -19.91
CA LEU A 127 -0.71 -7.14 -19.57
C LEU A 127 -0.20 -8.06 -20.69
N GLU A 128 -1.08 -8.83 -21.34
CA GLU A 128 -0.71 -9.70 -22.47
C GLU A 128 -0.15 -8.95 -23.68
N GLN A 129 -0.37 -7.64 -23.75
CA GLN A 129 0.09 -6.74 -24.81
C GLN A 129 1.10 -5.71 -24.28
N ALA A 130 1.63 -5.92 -23.07
CA ALA A 130 2.49 -4.96 -22.41
C ALA A 130 3.74 -4.65 -23.25
N SER A 131 4.10 -3.37 -23.28
CA SER A 131 5.31 -2.87 -23.92
C SER A 131 6.29 -2.34 -22.88
N VAL A 132 7.56 -2.27 -23.26
CA VAL A 132 8.64 -1.75 -22.42
C VAL A 132 9.05 -0.38 -22.96
N ILE A 133 8.99 0.65 -22.12
CA ILE A 133 9.30 2.05 -22.46
C ILE A 133 10.70 2.49 -21.99
N PHE A 134 11.34 1.72 -21.11
CA PHE A 134 12.77 1.82 -20.79
C PHE A 134 13.31 0.44 -20.39
N PRO A 135 14.60 0.14 -20.56
CA PRO A 135 15.15 -1.17 -20.21
C PRO A 135 14.88 -1.54 -18.73
N PRO A 136 14.39 -2.74 -18.43
CA PRO A 136 14.10 -3.14 -17.05
C PRO A 136 15.33 -3.03 -16.15
N GLY A 137 15.18 -2.44 -14.96
CA GLY A 137 16.25 -2.21 -13.99
C GLY A 137 17.09 -0.95 -14.20
N THR A 138 16.90 -0.18 -15.29
CA THR A 138 17.73 1.02 -15.54
C THR A 138 17.11 2.32 -15.07
N MET A 139 15.81 2.35 -14.82
CA MET A 139 15.05 3.50 -14.33
C MET A 139 13.92 3.02 -13.41
N THR A 140 13.27 3.95 -12.71
CA THR A 140 12.06 3.69 -11.93
C THR A 140 10.87 4.46 -12.48
N GLN A 141 9.72 3.78 -12.55
CA GLN A 141 8.42 4.38 -12.84
C GLN A 141 7.35 3.61 -12.05
N TYR A 142 6.56 4.35 -11.27
CA TYR A 142 5.41 3.77 -10.60
C TYR A 142 4.45 3.15 -11.62
N CYS A 143 4.10 1.88 -11.39
CA CYS A 143 3.39 1.07 -12.38
C CYS A 143 2.35 0.16 -11.74
N ASN A 144 1.08 0.41 -12.02
CA ASN A 144 -0.06 -0.41 -11.64
C ASN A 144 -0.13 -1.70 -12.47
N LEU A 145 0.18 -1.64 -13.78
CA LEU A 145 0.20 -2.83 -14.64
C LEU A 145 1.20 -3.88 -14.14
N GLY A 146 2.31 -3.43 -13.55
CA GLY A 146 3.31 -4.31 -12.95
C GLY A 146 2.73 -5.23 -11.87
N PHE A 147 1.76 -4.76 -11.08
CA PHE A 147 1.11 -5.57 -10.04
C PHE A 147 0.12 -6.59 -10.60
N VAL A 148 -0.38 -6.39 -11.83
CA VAL A 148 -1.07 -7.46 -12.59
C VAL A 148 -0.08 -8.55 -12.98
N GLY A 149 1.16 -8.19 -13.30
CA GLY A 149 2.24 -9.16 -13.49
C GLY A 149 2.59 -9.94 -12.22
N VAL A 150 2.64 -9.28 -11.06
CA VAL A 150 2.87 -9.93 -9.76
C VAL A 150 1.76 -10.94 -9.45
N GLU A 151 0.49 -10.55 -9.66
CA GLU A 151 -0.66 -11.45 -9.56
C GLU A 151 -0.45 -12.71 -10.41
N LYS A 152 -0.18 -12.55 -11.71
CA LYS A 152 -0.04 -13.69 -12.63
C LYS A 152 1.08 -14.65 -12.23
N LEU A 153 2.24 -14.12 -11.83
CA LEU A 153 3.37 -14.94 -11.38
C LEU A 153 3.04 -15.69 -10.08
N LEU A 154 2.39 -15.02 -9.11
CA LEU A 154 2.01 -15.62 -7.85
C LEU A 154 0.98 -16.75 -8.05
N GLU A 155 -0.08 -16.50 -8.82
CA GLU A 155 -1.11 -17.50 -9.08
C GLU A 155 -0.56 -18.69 -9.87
N GLN A 156 0.30 -18.44 -10.87
CA GLN A 156 0.96 -19.52 -11.62
C GLN A 156 1.83 -20.39 -10.71
N ALA A 157 2.62 -19.77 -9.83
CA ALA A 157 3.56 -20.49 -8.96
C ALA A 157 2.87 -21.27 -7.83
N THR A 158 1.74 -20.78 -7.33
CA THR A 158 1.07 -21.36 -6.16
C THR A 158 -0.19 -22.15 -6.47
N GLY A 159 -0.83 -21.91 -7.63
CA GLY A 159 -2.13 -22.45 -7.97
C GLY A 159 -3.29 -21.89 -7.13
N VAL A 160 -3.03 -20.82 -6.35
CA VAL A 160 -3.97 -20.16 -5.44
C VAL A 160 -4.24 -18.76 -5.96
N SER A 161 -5.50 -18.31 -5.92
CA SER A 161 -5.87 -16.99 -6.43
C SER A 161 -5.29 -15.87 -5.56
N LEU A 162 -5.07 -14.69 -6.15
CA LEU A 162 -4.61 -13.55 -5.37
C LEU A 162 -5.59 -13.17 -4.25
N ALA A 163 -6.90 -13.26 -4.51
CA ALA A 163 -7.93 -13.00 -3.50
C ALA A 163 -7.79 -13.91 -2.27
N GLU A 164 -7.51 -15.21 -2.48
CA GLU A 164 -7.26 -16.16 -1.38
C GLU A 164 -5.97 -15.83 -0.62
N HIS A 165 -4.91 -15.43 -1.30
CA HIS A 165 -3.67 -14.99 -0.64
C HIS A 165 -3.89 -13.75 0.24
N ILE A 166 -4.70 -12.79 -0.21
CA ILE A 166 -5.05 -11.60 0.58
C ILE A 166 -5.97 -11.99 1.75
N ALA A 167 -6.97 -12.84 1.52
CA ALA A 167 -7.87 -13.30 2.57
C ALA A 167 -7.14 -14.09 3.68
N ALA A 168 -6.04 -14.79 3.35
CA ALA A 168 -5.21 -15.50 4.33
C ALA A 168 -4.51 -14.59 5.36
N PHE A 169 -4.49 -13.28 5.16
CA PHE A 169 -4.04 -12.35 6.22
C PHE A 169 -5.04 -12.26 7.39
N ASN A 170 -6.30 -12.65 7.20
CA ASN A 170 -7.30 -12.69 8.30
C ASN A 170 -7.02 -13.81 9.33
N ASP A 171 -6.03 -14.68 9.08
CA ASP A 171 -5.53 -15.61 10.10
C ASP A 171 -4.57 -14.93 11.11
N LEU A 172 -4.18 -13.67 10.85
CA LEU A 172 -3.39 -12.88 11.79
C LEU A 172 -4.28 -12.31 12.89
N ASP A 173 -3.80 -12.38 14.12
CA ASP A 173 -4.48 -11.80 15.28
C ASP A 173 -4.80 -10.31 15.05
N GLY A 174 -6.09 -9.97 15.16
CA GLY A 174 -6.62 -8.62 14.96
C GLY A 174 -6.97 -8.22 13.52
N VAL A 175 -6.64 -9.05 12.51
CA VAL A 175 -7.05 -8.82 11.11
C VAL A 175 -8.30 -9.66 10.82
N ASN A 176 -9.39 -9.02 10.39
CA ASN A 176 -10.70 -9.67 10.31
C ASN A 176 -11.39 -9.52 8.95
N THR A 177 -11.19 -8.39 8.26
CA THR A 177 -12.01 -8.04 7.07
C THR A 177 -11.20 -7.68 5.83
N LEU A 178 -9.91 -8.00 5.81
CA LEU A 178 -9.03 -7.69 4.69
C LEU A 178 -9.33 -8.58 3.49
N GLU A 179 -9.69 -7.98 2.36
CA GLU A 179 -9.97 -8.73 1.13
C GLU A 179 -9.71 -7.90 -0.14
N LEU A 180 -9.57 -8.61 -1.26
CA LEU A 180 -9.77 -8.06 -2.60
C LEU A 180 -11.23 -8.27 -3.01
N SER A 181 -11.91 -7.21 -3.42
CA SER A 181 -13.35 -7.27 -3.65
C SER A 181 -13.83 -6.19 -4.62
N THR A 182 -15.03 -6.41 -5.16
CA THR A 182 -15.74 -5.39 -5.94
C THR A 182 -16.34 -4.29 -5.06
N GLY A 183 -16.29 -4.44 -3.73
CA GLY A 183 -16.93 -3.52 -2.78
C GLY A 183 -18.46 -3.66 -2.73
N ALA A 184 -19.08 -4.42 -3.63
CA ALA A 184 -20.52 -4.61 -3.66
C ALA A 184 -21.01 -5.31 -2.38
N GLY A 185 -22.00 -4.72 -1.71
CA GLY A 185 -22.56 -5.24 -0.46
C GLY A 185 -21.72 -4.94 0.78
N ARG A 186 -20.58 -4.24 0.66
CA ARG A 186 -19.86 -3.69 1.80
C ARG A 186 -20.44 -2.36 2.22
N ASP A 187 -20.43 -2.10 3.52
CA ASP A 187 -20.74 -0.80 4.08
C ASP A 187 -19.50 0.12 4.05
N ALA A 188 -18.89 0.25 2.87
CA ALA A 188 -17.69 1.07 2.66
C ALA A 188 -18.05 2.52 2.36
N HIS A 189 -17.21 3.46 2.81
CA HIS A 189 -17.38 4.88 2.47
C HIS A 189 -17.26 5.11 0.95
N ARG A 190 -18.11 5.99 0.42
CA ARG A 190 -18.02 6.46 -0.97
C ARG A 190 -16.67 7.14 -1.18
N VAL A 191 -16.02 6.89 -2.31
CA VAL A 191 -14.78 7.59 -2.67
C VAL A 191 -15.11 8.85 -3.47
N HIS A 192 -14.68 10.00 -2.97
CA HIS A 192 -14.88 11.32 -3.58
C HIS A 192 -13.70 11.74 -4.46
N GLY A 193 -13.96 12.63 -5.43
CA GLY A 193 -12.94 13.17 -6.34
C GLY A 193 -12.65 12.30 -7.57
N THR A 194 -13.31 11.14 -7.70
CA THR A 194 -13.12 10.18 -8.81
C THR A 194 -13.41 10.79 -10.18
N GLU A 195 -14.52 11.52 -10.32
CA GLU A 195 -14.89 12.20 -11.58
C GLU A 195 -13.86 13.25 -12.00
N ALA A 196 -13.41 14.09 -11.05
CA ALA A 196 -12.40 15.13 -11.32
C ALA A 196 -11.04 14.53 -11.68
N ALA A 197 -10.71 13.38 -11.10
CA ALA A 197 -9.52 12.60 -11.41
C ALA A 197 -9.64 11.79 -12.72
N GLY A 198 -10.81 11.77 -13.36
CA GLY A 198 -11.06 10.98 -14.56
C GLY A 198 -11.04 9.47 -14.33
N LEU A 199 -11.36 9.02 -13.11
CA LEU A 199 -11.40 7.62 -12.72
C LEU A 199 -12.85 7.10 -12.71
N ASP A 200 -13.15 6.08 -13.51
CA ASP A 200 -14.35 5.26 -13.32
C ASP A 200 -14.12 4.29 -12.15
N PHE A 201 -14.50 4.74 -10.95
CA PHE A 201 -14.31 3.96 -9.72
C PHE A 201 -15.08 2.64 -9.73
N ASP A 202 -16.30 2.63 -10.28
CA ASP A 202 -17.10 1.41 -10.35
C ASP A 202 -16.44 0.39 -11.28
N GLN A 203 -15.83 0.85 -12.38
CA GLN A 203 -15.07 -0.01 -13.27
C GLN A 203 -13.80 -0.55 -12.60
N MET A 204 -13.04 0.29 -11.91
CA MET A 204 -11.87 -0.14 -11.12
C MET A 204 -12.26 -1.20 -10.08
N ALA A 205 -13.38 -0.98 -9.37
CA ALA A 205 -13.89 -1.91 -8.38
C ALA A 205 -14.32 -3.24 -9.02
N ARG A 206 -15.05 -3.21 -10.15
CA ARG A 206 -15.48 -4.41 -10.88
C ARG A 206 -14.32 -5.32 -11.29
N VAL A 207 -13.18 -4.75 -11.69
CA VAL A 207 -12.03 -5.55 -12.15
C VAL A 207 -11.15 -6.05 -11.00
N VAL A 208 -11.42 -5.64 -9.75
CA VAL A 208 -10.66 -6.02 -8.56
C VAL A 208 -9.15 -5.88 -8.83
N HIS A 209 -8.73 -4.66 -9.15
CA HIS A 209 -7.38 -4.40 -9.65
C HIS A 209 -6.32 -4.77 -8.59
N PRO A 210 -5.30 -5.61 -8.89
CA PRO A 210 -4.35 -6.10 -7.89
C PRO A 210 -3.49 -4.99 -7.28
N ALA A 211 -3.38 -3.86 -7.99
CA ALA A 211 -2.67 -2.68 -7.52
C ALA A 211 -3.50 -1.76 -6.59
N ALA A 212 -4.82 -1.96 -6.47
CA ALA A 212 -5.72 -0.98 -5.84
C ALA A 212 -7.03 -1.50 -5.19
N GLY A 213 -7.42 -2.76 -5.44
CA GLY A 213 -8.77 -3.27 -5.20
C GLY A 213 -9.02 -3.84 -3.80
N ALA A 214 -8.13 -3.64 -2.83
CA ALA A 214 -8.35 -4.11 -1.48
C ALA A 214 -9.24 -3.17 -0.66
N TYR A 215 -9.98 -3.76 0.28
CA TYR A 215 -10.78 -3.08 1.27
C TYR A 215 -10.41 -3.55 2.66
N ALA A 216 -10.39 -2.63 3.63
CA ALA A 216 -10.14 -2.96 5.03
C ALA A 216 -10.65 -1.86 5.97
N THR A 217 -10.63 -2.17 7.26
CA THR A 217 -10.77 -1.20 8.35
C THR A 217 -9.40 -0.65 8.77
N ALA A 218 -9.38 0.43 9.56
CA ALA A 218 -8.15 0.90 10.21
C ALA A 218 -7.55 -0.18 11.13
N SER A 219 -8.40 -0.91 11.87
CA SER A 219 -7.97 -1.97 12.79
C SER A 219 -7.24 -3.11 12.08
N ASP A 220 -7.70 -3.51 10.89
CA ASP A 220 -7.03 -4.54 10.08
C ASP A 220 -5.59 -4.12 9.71
N LEU A 221 -5.42 -2.88 9.23
CA LEU A 221 -4.10 -2.37 8.85
C LEU A 221 -3.18 -2.15 10.06
N LEU A 222 -3.74 -1.72 11.20
CA LEU A 222 -2.98 -1.58 12.44
C LEU A 222 -2.54 -2.93 13.00
N ALA A 223 -3.39 -3.96 12.94
CA ALA A 223 -3.04 -5.32 13.35
C ALA A 223 -1.95 -5.92 12.45
N LEU A 224 -2.05 -5.73 11.13
CA LEU A 224 -0.98 -6.09 10.19
C LEU A 224 0.32 -5.33 10.48
N GLY A 225 0.23 -4.01 10.71
CA GLY A 225 1.37 -3.16 11.06
C GLY A 225 2.05 -3.60 12.36
N SER A 226 1.26 -3.91 13.38
CA SER A 226 1.72 -4.46 14.66
C SER A 226 2.43 -5.82 14.48
N ALA A 227 1.89 -6.69 13.63
CA ALA A 227 2.52 -7.96 13.31
C ALA A 227 3.86 -7.79 12.56
N LEU A 228 3.95 -6.81 11.64
CA LEU A 228 5.19 -6.46 10.95
C LEU A 228 6.24 -5.83 11.88
N LEU A 229 5.82 -5.05 12.88
CA LEU A 229 6.69 -4.57 13.95
C LEU A 229 7.26 -5.74 14.74
N ARG A 230 6.44 -6.71 15.18
CA ARG A 230 6.93 -7.94 15.83
C ARG A 230 7.88 -8.75 14.95
N THR A 231 7.67 -8.80 13.63
CA THR A 231 8.64 -9.41 12.70
C THR A 231 10.00 -8.70 12.75
N SER A 232 9.99 -7.36 12.89
CA SER A 232 11.22 -6.55 12.96
C SER A 232 11.92 -6.63 14.32
N THR A 233 11.19 -6.49 15.42
CA THR A 233 11.73 -6.33 16.78
C THR A 233 11.91 -7.67 17.49
N GLU A 234 10.95 -8.59 17.34
CA GLU A 234 10.90 -9.89 18.03
C GLU A 234 11.27 -11.06 17.13
N ARG A 235 11.52 -10.80 15.83
CA ARG A 235 11.81 -11.84 14.80
C ARG A 235 10.68 -12.86 14.66
N SER A 236 9.43 -12.45 14.92
CA SER A 236 8.23 -13.24 14.61
C SER A 236 8.16 -13.57 13.11
N SER A 237 7.59 -14.72 12.75
CA SER A 237 7.38 -15.13 11.35
C SER A 237 5.89 -15.21 10.97
N ALA A 238 5.03 -14.51 11.71
CA ALA A 238 3.58 -14.56 11.49
C ALA A 238 3.17 -13.97 10.11
N VAL A 239 3.78 -12.83 9.73
CA VAL A 239 3.49 -12.21 8.43
C VAL A 239 4.38 -12.81 7.34
N VAL A 240 5.68 -12.68 7.47
CA VAL A 240 6.72 -13.28 6.62
C VAL A 240 7.91 -13.60 7.53
N HIS A 241 8.82 -14.45 7.08
CA HIS A 241 10.07 -14.67 7.80
C HIS A 241 10.85 -13.34 7.93
N PRO A 242 11.55 -13.08 9.05
CA PRO A 242 12.25 -11.81 9.25
C PRO A 242 13.28 -11.46 8.16
N ALA A 243 14.00 -12.45 7.63
CA ALA A 243 14.93 -12.23 6.51
C ALA A 243 14.21 -11.77 5.22
N THR A 244 12.97 -12.21 5.02
CA THR A 244 12.11 -11.79 3.92
C THR A 244 11.70 -10.33 4.10
N LEU A 245 11.27 -9.94 5.31
CA LEU A 245 10.96 -8.54 5.61
C LEU A 245 12.19 -7.63 5.47
N ASP A 246 13.35 -8.10 5.92
CA ASP A 246 14.63 -7.39 5.73
C ASP A 246 14.89 -7.16 4.23
N ALA A 247 14.72 -8.19 3.39
CA ALA A 247 14.91 -8.07 1.93
C ALA A 247 13.91 -7.11 1.26
N MET A 248 12.65 -7.09 1.73
CA MET A 248 11.60 -6.20 1.22
C MET A 248 11.88 -4.72 1.51
N ARG A 249 12.65 -4.42 2.56
CA ARG A 249 12.99 -3.04 2.97
C ARG A 249 14.29 -2.52 2.36
N VAL A 250 15.05 -3.35 1.64
CA VAL A 250 16.26 -2.92 0.93
C VAL A 250 15.87 -2.04 -0.26
N ASN A 251 16.41 -0.83 -0.33
CA ASN A 251 16.20 0.10 -1.44
C ASN A 251 16.75 -0.47 -2.75
N ARG A 252 15.86 -0.68 -3.72
CA ARG A 252 16.14 -1.22 -5.06
C ARG A 252 16.29 -0.14 -6.13
N THR A 253 15.97 1.11 -5.79
CA THR A 253 15.93 2.23 -6.73
C THR A 253 16.96 3.31 -6.43
N ALA A 254 17.84 3.09 -5.45
CA ALA A 254 18.89 4.03 -5.06
C ALA A 254 19.75 4.41 -6.28
N GLY A 255 19.77 5.70 -6.61
CA GLY A 255 20.56 6.24 -7.72
C GLY A 255 19.99 5.98 -9.12
N LEU A 256 18.84 5.33 -9.26
CA LEU A 256 18.20 5.15 -10.57
C LEU A 256 17.49 6.44 -11.01
N PRO A 257 17.58 6.82 -12.30
CA PRO A 257 16.76 7.88 -12.86
C PRO A 257 15.27 7.57 -12.73
N ARG A 258 14.47 8.61 -12.47
CA ARG A 258 13.02 8.51 -12.28
C ARG A 258 12.30 9.01 -13.53
N LEU A 259 11.40 8.20 -14.08
CA LEU A 259 10.46 8.64 -15.10
C LEU A 259 9.19 9.10 -14.40
N ASN A 260 9.12 10.40 -14.07
CA ASN A 260 7.99 10.96 -13.33
C ASN A 260 6.77 11.09 -14.25
N SER A 261 5.69 10.40 -13.91
CA SER A 261 4.39 10.52 -14.58
C SER A 261 3.62 11.78 -14.17
N ARG A 262 3.93 12.37 -13.00
CA ARG A 262 3.33 13.60 -12.49
C ARG A 262 4.38 14.72 -12.37
N PRO A 263 4.23 15.85 -13.07
CA PRO A 263 5.01 17.04 -12.80
C PRO A 263 4.73 17.48 -11.36
N ASN A 264 5.77 17.64 -10.54
CA ASN A 264 5.69 18.07 -9.13
C ASN A 264 5.25 17.02 -8.09
N ASP A 265 5.45 15.71 -8.30
CA ASP A 265 5.43 14.79 -7.15
C ASP A 265 6.60 15.19 -6.21
N PRO A 266 6.31 15.79 -5.04
CA PRO A 266 7.35 16.37 -4.19
C PRO A 266 8.09 15.30 -3.38
N LEU A 267 7.68 14.04 -3.50
CA LEU A 267 8.27 12.91 -2.76
C LEU A 267 9.12 12.08 -3.73
N GLU A 268 10.43 12.16 -3.56
CA GLU A 268 11.35 11.19 -4.14
C GLU A 268 11.11 9.81 -3.49
N GLN A 269 10.17 9.03 -4.04
CA GLN A 269 9.80 7.73 -3.47
C GLN A 269 10.83 6.67 -3.84
N ASP A 270 11.62 6.22 -2.87
CA ASP A 270 12.48 5.05 -3.04
C ASP A 270 11.64 3.78 -2.84
N TRP A 271 11.98 2.70 -3.54
CA TRP A 271 11.20 1.47 -3.51
C TRP A 271 12.02 0.29 -3.00
N GLY A 272 11.43 -0.44 -2.07
CA GLY A 272 11.84 -1.79 -1.73
C GLY A 272 11.15 -2.80 -2.64
N LEU A 273 10.81 -3.97 -2.10
CA LEU A 273 9.92 -4.91 -2.78
C LEU A 273 8.47 -4.62 -2.34
N ALA A 274 7.72 -3.93 -3.19
CA ALA A 274 6.33 -3.45 -3.00
C ALA A 274 6.08 -2.46 -1.86
N PHE A 275 7.09 -2.15 -1.05
CA PHE A 275 7.05 -1.06 -0.09
C PHE A 275 7.63 0.22 -0.68
N ASN A 276 6.92 1.32 -0.46
CA ASN A 276 7.50 2.64 -0.56
C ASN A 276 8.40 2.85 0.68
N LEU A 277 9.66 3.18 0.45
CA LEU A 277 10.66 3.55 1.45
C LEU A 277 10.67 5.07 1.52
N GLN A 278 9.68 5.63 2.21
CA GLN A 278 9.48 7.07 2.23
C GLN A 278 10.61 7.72 3.03
N LYS A 279 11.28 8.66 2.38
CA LYS A 279 12.03 9.72 3.04
C LYS A 279 11.06 10.90 3.14
N SER A 280 10.47 11.08 4.31
CA SER A 280 9.69 12.29 4.54
C SER A 280 10.64 13.46 4.78
N SER A 281 10.30 14.65 4.29
CA SER A 281 10.90 15.91 4.74
C SER A 281 10.42 16.34 6.13
N ALA A 282 9.64 15.48 6.81
CA ALA A 282 9.26 15.57 8.21
C ALA A 282 10.48 15.58 9.15
N LEU A 283 10.23 15.89 10.42
CA LEU A 283 11.19 16.01 11.53
C LEU A 283 12.12 14.80 11.70
N LEU A 284 11.76 13.64 11.13
CA LEU A 284 12.57 12.44 11.13
C LEU A 284 13.21 12.21 9.75
N GLU A 285 14.53 12.31 9.68
CA GLU A 285 15.36 11.73 8.60
C GLU A 285 15.49 10.20 8.79
N HIS A 286 14.36 9.52 9.01
CA HIS A 286 14.33 8.07 9.29
C HIS A 286 13.60 7.30 8.20
N THR A 287 14.03 6.05 8.02
CA THR A 287 13.47 5.12 7.03
C THR A 287 12.22 4.46 7.63
N PHE A 288 11.05 5.01 7.33
CA PHE A 288 9.81 4.26 7.48
C PHE A 288 9.42 3.63 6.15
N TYR A 289 8.61 2.59 6.21
CA TYR A 289 8.12 1.92 5.02
C TYR A 289 6.61 1.74 5.08
N GLY A 290 6.00 1.57 3.92
CA GLY A 290 4.57 1.41 3.81
C GLY A 290 4.07 1.79 2.43
N HIS A 291 2.90 2.43 2.37
CA HIS A 291 2.35 2.96 1.13
C HIS A 291 1.20 3.94 1.41
N GLY A 292 1.03 4.95 0.55
CA GLY A 292 -0.17 5.77 0.48
C GLY A 292 -1.15 5.29 -0.60
N GLY A 293 -2.44 5.38 -0.36
CA GLY A 293 -3.51 5.10 -1.31
C GLY A 293 -3.99 6.39 -1.97
N TRP A 294 -4.49 6.30 -3.20
CA TRP A 294 -5.00 7.47 -3.91
C TRP A 294 -6.20 8.09 -3.18
N SER A 295 -7.00 7.28 -2.48
CA SER A 295 -8.09 7.72 -1.56
C SER A 295 -7.64 8.49 -0.32
N GLY A 296 -6.34 8.75 -0.18
CA GLY A 296 -5.73 9.38 0.98
C GLY A 296 -5.46 8.44 2.15
N CYS A 297 -5.82 7.15 2.01
CA CYS A 297 -5.46 6.12 2.98
C CYS A 297 -3.93 5.99 3.10
N GLN A 298 -3.41 5.66 4.28
CA GLN A 298 -1.99 5.48 4.52
C GLN A 298 -1.73 4.33 5.49
N LEU A 299 -0.70 3.55 5.18
CA LEU A 299 -0.06 2.61 6.11
C LEU A 299 1.42 3.01 6.20
N SER A 300 1.88 3.34 7.40
CA SER A 300 3.28 3.73 7.65
C SER A 300 3.81 3.01 8.88
N ILE A 301 4.98 2.38 8.76
CA ILE A 301 5.60 1.57 9.80
C ILE A 301 7.00 2.11 10.08
N TYR A 302 7.25 2.40 11.36
CA TYR A 302 8.47 2.98 11.94
C TYR A 302 9.13 1.95 12.88
N PRO A 303 9.93 0.99 12.35
CA PRO A 303 10.50 -0.07 13.17
C PRO A 303 11.42 0.42 14.28
N GLU A 304 12.20 1.47 14.01
CA GLU A 304 13.15 2.05 14.97
C GLU A 304 12.44 2.67 16.20
N HIS A 305 11.16 2.99 16.06
CA HIS A 305 10.34 3.59 17.11
C HIS A 305 9.23 2.66 17.61
N ASP A 306 9.23 1.40 17.18
CA ASP A 306 8.15 0.44 17.43
C ASP A 306 6.75 1.01 17.19
N ALA A 307 6.55 1.73 16.08
CA ALA A 307 5.32 2.47 15.83
C ALA A 307 4.76 2.22 14.42
N CYS A 308 3.44 2.18 14.32
CA CYS A 308 2.69 2.10 13.07
C CYS A 308 1.59 3.16 13.09
N LEU A 309 1.51 3.93 12.00
CA LEU A 309 0.49 4.92 11.74
C LEU A 309 -0.41 4.42 10.61
N VAL A 310 -1.72 4.48 10.84
CA VAL A 310 -2.75 4.29 9.82
C VAL A 310 -3.62 5.54 9.76
N LEU A 311 -3.89 6.00 8.54
CA LEU A 311 -4.90 7.01 8.26
C LEU A 311 -5.85 6.44 7.22
N MET A 312 -7.15 6.41 7.49
CA MET A 312 -8.17 6.02 6.51
C MET A 312 -8.97 7.25 6.13
N THR A 313 -9.09 7.53 4.84
CA THR A 313 -9.90 8.62 4.27
C THR A 313 -10.57 8.15 2.99
N ASN A 314 -11.48 8.94 2.45
CA ASN A 314 -12.29 8.55 1.30
C ASN A 314 -12.32 9.61 0.18
N ILE A 315 -11.24 10.36 -0.03
CA ILE A 315 -11.17 11.41 -1.05
C ILE A 315 -9.84 11.39 -1.79
N LEU A 316 -9.90 11.50 -3.12
CA LEU A 316 -8.72 11.47 -3.98
C LEU A 316 -7.89 12.76 -3.89
N ASP A 317 -6.62 12.66 -4.30
CA ASP A 317 -5.69 13.77 -4.51
C ASP A 317 -5.57 14.76 -3.33
N LEU A 318 -5.40 14.21 -2.11
CA LEU A 318 -5.17 14.97 -0.88
C LEU A 318 -4.20 16.17 -1.04
N PRO A 319 -3.03 16.05 -1.70
CA PRO A 319 -2.12 17.18 -1.86
C PRO A 319 -2.73 18.34 -2.66
N ASP A 320 -3.55 18.06 -3.68
CA ASP A 320 -4.21 19.07 -4.51
C ASP A 320 -5.31 19.81 -3.72
N LEU A 321 -5.85 19.16 -2.69
CA LEU A 321 -6.77 19.75 -1.72
C LEU A 321 -6.07 20.53 -0.60
N GLY A 322 -4.73 20.62 -0.64
CA GLY A 322 -3.93 21.30 0.38
C GLY A 322 -3.74 20.49 1.66
N VAL A 323 -4.08 19.20 1.67
CA VAL A 323 -3.82 18.32 2.82
C VAL A 323 -2.37 17.86 2.80
N ARG A 324 -1.65 18.26 3.84
CA ARG A 324 -0.21 18.04 4.01
C ARG A 324 0.05 16.90 4.99
N THR A 325 0.10 15.68 4.48
CA THR A 325 0.27 14.48 5.33
C THR A 325 1.65 14.41 5.99
N ASP A 326 2.64 15.14 5.49
CA ASP A 326 3.92 15.39 6.17
C ASP A 326 3.73 16.05 7.54
N GLU A 327 2.74 16.93 7.71
CA GLU A 327 2.39 17.52 9.01
C GLU A 327 1.81 16.48 9.98
N LEU A 328 1.00 15.54 9.49
CA LEU A 328 0.50 14.43 10.30
C LEU A 328 1.67 13.55 10.77
N HIS A 329 2.60 13.22 9.87
CA HIS A 329 3.78 12.45 10.24
C HIS A 329 4.61 13.19 11.30
N ASN A 330 4.82 14.51 11.17
CA ASN A 330 5.48 15.34 12.19
C ASN A 330 4.77 15.27 13.55
N ALA A 331 3.45 15.41 13.56
CA ALA A 331 2.64 15.36 14.77
C ALA A 331 2.66 13.96 15.41
N PHE A 332 2.68 12.90 14.60
CA PHE A 332 2.75 11.52 15.06
C PHE A 332 4.10 11.20 15.71
N VAL A 333 5.20 11.51 15.03
CA VAL A 333 6.55 11.12 15.48
C VAL A 333 7.00 11.89 16.72
N THR A 334 6.51 13.11 16.91
CA THR A 334 6.77 13.90 18.13
C THR A 334 6.06 13.36 19.38
N GLY A 335 5.05 12.50 19.17
CA GLY A 335 4.33 11.80 20.23
C GLY A 335 4.96 10.49 20.68
N LEU A 336 6.01 10.02 19.99
CA LEU A 336 6.73 8.78 20.31
C LEU A 336 7.73 9.04 21.46
N HIS A 337 7.78 8.15 22.45
CA HIS A 337 8.61 8.26 23.64
C HIS A 337 9.50 7.03 23.88
#